data_AF-A0AB37IM08-F1
#
_entry.id   AF-A0AB37IM08-F1
#
_cell.length_a   1.000
_cell.length_b   1.000
_cell.length_c   1.000
_cell.angle_alpha   90.00
_cell.angle_beta   90.00
_cell.angle_gamma   90.00
#
_symmetry.space_group_name_H-M   'P 1'
#
loop_
_entity.id
_entity.type
_entity.pdbx_description
1 polymer ?
#
loop_
_entity_poly.entity_id
_entity_poly.type
_entity_poly.pdbx_seq_one_letter_code
_entity_poly.pdbx_strand_id
1 'polypeptide(L)'
;MDMLKRWRLRQRKDLLRFGHNSINDHQLVFSSLEKNSFIELATPRKWLHTILKENGIRKITLHGLRHTAATMMLESGLTLKDVSDRLGHASIEITSDLYIHITEKRKRENIDQVMNYLEK
;
A
#
# COMPACT_ATOMS: atom_id res chain seq x y z
N MET A 1 -5.65 5.12 -13.65
CA MET A 1 -5.98 4.16 -14.74
C MET A 1 -4.75 3.76 -15.56
N ASP A 2 -3.76 4.63 -15.76
CA ASP A 2 -2.66 4.34 -16.70
C ASP A 2 -1.67 3.27 -16.24
N MET A 3 -1.42 3.16 -14.93
CA MET A 3 -0.42 2.21 -14.42
C MET A 3 -0.81 0.75 -14.67
N LEU A 4 -2.07 0.38 -14.41
CA LEU A 4 -2.56 -0.97 -14.65
C LEU A 4 -2.56 -1.32 -16.14
N LYS A 5 -2.94 -0.36 -17.01
CA LYS A 5 -2.87 -0.54 -18.47
C LYS A 5 -1.43 -0.79 -18.92
N ARG A 6 -0.47 0.05 -18.48
CA ARG A 6 0.96 -0.13 -18.76
C ARG A 6 1.49 -1.48 -18.26
N TRP A 7 1.09 -1.87 -17.04
CA TRP A 7 1.47 -3.15 -16.47
C TRP A 7 0.95 -4.32 -17.31
N ARG A 8 -0.35 -4.33 -17.66
CA ARG A 8 -0.94 -5.39 -18.50
C ARG A 8 -0.27 -5.49 -19.87
N LEU A 9 0.09 -4.36 -20.48
CA LEU A 9 0.84 -4.37 -21.74
C LEU A 9 2.21 -5.02 -21.59
N ARG A 10 2.96 -4.66 -20.54
CA ARG A 10 4.26 -5.28 -20.23
C ARG A 10 4.10 -6.77 -19.94
N GLN A 11 3.16 -7.13 -19.08
CA GLN A 11 2.88 -8.52 -18.71
C GLN A 11 2.55 -9.38 -19.94
N ARG A 12 1.72 -8.88 -20.85
CA ARG A 12 1.40 -9.60 -22.10
C ARG A 12 2.63 -9.84 -22.95
N LYS A 13 3.50 -8.83 -23.10
CA LYS A 13 4.76 -8.97 -23.83
C LYS A 13 5.66 -10.01 -23.18
N ASP A 14 5.80 -9.96 -21.85
CA ASP A 14 6.67 -10.88 -21.13
C ASP A 14 6.11 -12.31 -21.17
N LEU A 15 4.82 -12.53 -20.89
CA LEU A 15 4.17 -13.84 -20.96
C LEU A 15 4.24 -14.47 -22.36
N LEU A 16 4.08 -13.66 -23.42
CA LEU A 16 4.20 -14.15 -24.79
C LEU A 16 5.61 -14.69 -25.08
N ARG A 17 6.66 -14.08 -24.52
CA ARG A 17 8.05 -14.57 -24.66
C ARG A 17 8.26 -15.93 -24.00
N PHE A 18 7.46 -16.27 -22.99
CA PHE A 18 7.43 -17.57 -22.33
C PHE A 18 6.40 -18.54 -22.95
N GLY A 19 5.76 -18.17 -24.07
CA GLY A 19 4.80 -19.02 -24.78
C GLY A 19 3.38 -19.00 -24.22
N HIS A 20 3.06 -18.09 -23.30
CA HIS A 20 1.74 -18.02 -22.66
C HIS A 20 0.80 -17.06 -23.38
N ASN A 21 -0.42 -17.53 -23.70
CA ASN A 21 -1.50 -16.68 -24.17
C ASN A 21 -2.28 -16.07 -22.99
N SER A 22 -2.15 -14.76 -22.82
CA SER A 22 -2.77 -13.97 -21.73
C SER A 22 -3.97 -13.15 -22.19
N ILE A 23 -4.52 -13.42 -23.37
CA ILE A 23 -5.72 -12.77 -23.90
C ILE A 23 -6.96 -13.54 -23.42
N ASN A 24 -7.22 -13.47 -22.12
CA ASN A 24 -8.42 -14.04 -21.51
C ASN A 24 -8.83 -13.24 -20.26
N ASP A 25 -10.10 -13.37 -19.88
CA ASP A 25 -10.68 -12.61 -18.76
C ASP A 25 -10.21 -13.12 -17.38
N HIS A 26 -9.67 -14.33 -17.32
CA HIS A 26 -9.17 -14.97 -16.09
C HIS A 26 -7.68 -14.72 -15.85
N GLN A 27 -7.04 -13.86 -16.65
CA GLN A 27 -5.62 -13.59 -16.54
C GLN A 27 -5.30 -12.89 -15.21
N LEU A 28 -4.47 -13.55 -14.40
CA LEU A 28 -4.00 -13.01 -13.14
C LEU A 28 -3.25 -11.69 -13.37
N VAL A 29 -3.53 -10.68 -12.54
CA VAL A 29 -2.82 -9.40 -12.59
C VAL A 29 -1.35 -9.57 -12.22
N PHE A 30 -1.05 -10.45 -11.26
CA PHE A 30 0.31 -10.82 -10.91
C PHE A 30 0.47 -12.33 -11.11
N SER A 31 1.31 -12.72 -12.06
CA SER A 31 1.61 -14.12 -12.37
C SER A 31 3.11 -14.36 -12.48
N SER A 32 3.50 -15.60 -12.21
CA SER A 32 4.84 -16.09 -12.57
C SER A 32 4.97 -16.12 -14.08
N LEU A 33 6.09 -15.64 -14.63
CA LEU A 33 6.30 -15.59 -16.07
C LEU A 33 6.45 -16.98 -16.69
N GLU A 34 7.07 -17.92 -15.97
CA GLU A 34 7.35 -19.26 -16.49
C GLU A 34 6.11 -20.15 -16.55
N LYS A 35 5.23 -20.06 -15.55
CA LYS A 35 4.07 -20.96 -15.39
C LYS A 35 2.71 -20.28 -15.60
N ASN A 36 2.69 -18.95 -15.76
CA ASN A 36 1.48 -18.13 -15.73
C ASN A 36 0.52 -18.44 -14.56
N SER A 37 1.08 -18.80 -13.40
CA SER A 37 0.36 -19.17 -12.19
C SER A 37 0.53 -18.11 -11.09
N PHE A 38 -0.10 -18.34 -9.93
CA PHE A 38 0.17 -17.54 -8.74
C PHE A 38 1.67 -17.48 -8.42
N ILE A 39 2.11 -16.32 -7.97
CA ILE A 39 3.47 -16.12 -7.43
C ILE A 39 3.54 -16.65 -6.00
N GLU A 40 4.73 -17.12 -5.59
CA GLU A 40 4.95 -17.50 -4.20
C GLU A 40 4.77 -16.30 -3.26
N LEU A 41 4.23 -16.55 -2.06
CA LEU A 41 3.99 -15.51 -1.05
C LEU A 41 5.28 -14.79 -0.62
N ALA A 42 6.42 -15.46 -0.69
CA ALA A 42 7.72 -14.88 -0.34
C ALA A 42 8.28 -13.97 -1.43
N THR A 43 7.80 -14.06 -2.67
CA THR A 43 8.35 -13.34 -3.83
C THR A 43 8.31 -11.82 -3.67
N PRO A 44 7.18 -11.20 -3.28
CA PRO A 44 7.15 -9.75 -3.04
C PRO A 44 8.13 -9.28 -1.96
N ARG A 45 8.35 -10.11 -0.92
CA ARG A 45 9.33 -9.82 0.15
C ARG A 45 10.76 -9.86 -0.40
N LYS A 46 11.08 -10.84 -1.25
CA LYS A 46 12.39 -10.95 -1.91
C LYS A 46 12.63 -9.74 -2.81
N TRP A 47 11.66 -9.38 -3.65
CA TRP A 47 11.74 -8.19 -4.51
C TRP A 47 11.97 -6.91 -3.73
N LEU A 48 11.20 -6.68 -2.66
CA LEU A 48 11.37 -5.53 -1.79
C LEU A 48 12.79 -5.49 -1.20
N HIS A 49 13.28 -6.63 -0.69
CA HIS A 49 14.63 -6.69 -0.13
C HIS A 49 15.71 -6.32 -1.15
N THR A 50 15.62 -6.85 -2.38
CA THR A 50 16.54 -6.53 -3.47
C THR A 50 16.50 -5.03 -3.81
N ILE A 51 15.30 -4.48 -4.02
CA ILE A 51 15.12 -3.05 -4.34
C ILE A 51 15.74 -2.16 -3.25
N LEU A 52 15.48 -2.45 -1.97
CA LEU A 52 16.01 -1.66 -0.87
C LEU A 52 17.55 -1.72 -0.81
N LYS A 53 18.13 -2.91 -1.02
CA LYS A 53 19.58 -3.10 -1.02
C LYS A 53 20.26 -2.36 -2.17
N GLU A 54 19.71 -2.47 -3.38
CA GLU A 54 20.26 -1.83 -4.59
C GLU A 54 20.21 -0.29 -4.52
N ASN A 55 19.23 0.26 -3.79
CA ASN A 55 19.05 1.71 -3.66
C ASN A 55 19.59 2.27 -2.34
N GLY A 56 20.27 1.47 -1.51
CA GLY A 56 20.81 1.92 -0.22
C GLY A 56 19.75 2.37 0.79
N ILE A 57 18.50 1.91 0.62
CA ILE A 57 17.37 2.31 1.47
C ILE A 57 17.37 1.44 2.73
N ARG A 58 17.09 2.06 3.88
CA ARG A 58 16.90 1.33 5.15
C ARG A 58 15.90 0.19 4.97
N LYS A 59 16.20 -0.95 5.58
CA LYS A 59 15.34 -2.14 5.57
C LYS A 59 13.94 -1.79 6.11
N ILE A 60 12.92 -2.02 5.28
CA ILE A 60 11.50 -1.95 5.61
C ILE A 60 10.80 -3.25 5.18
N THR A 61 9.68 -3.56 5.83
CA THR A 61 8.85 -4.72 5.49
C THR A 61 7.64 -4.30 4.65
N LEU A 62 6.97 -5.26 4.00
CA LEU A 62 5.70 -4.99 3.30
C LEU A 62 4.63 -4.46 4.27
N HIS A 63 4.64 -4.94 5.52
CA HIS A 63 3.75 -4.42 6.56
C HIS A 63 4.12 -2.99 6.97
N GLY A 64 5.42 -2.68 7.03
CA GLY A 64 5.91 -1.31 7.23
C GLY A 64 5.41 -0.35 6.15
N LEU A 65 5.46 -0.76 4.87
CA LEU A 65 4.89 0.04 3.78
C LEU A 65 3.37 0.25 3.93
N ARG A 66 2.64 -0.76 4.41
CA ARG A 66 1.20 -0.64 4.72
C ARG A 66 0.96 0.35 5.86
N HIS A 67 1.78 0.36 6.90
CA HIS A 67 1.70 1.37 7.96
C HIS A 67 1.97 2.77 7.43
N THR A 68 3.01 2.95 6.61
CA THR A 68 3.28 4.24 5.97
C THR A 68 2.08 4.71 5.16
N ALA A 69 1.43 3.83 4.40
CA ALA A 69 0.21 4.17 3.67
C ALA A 69 -0.93 4.60 4.60
N ALA A 70 -1.13 3.92 5.74
CA ALA A 70 -2.12 4.30 6.74
C ALA A 70 -1.83 5.67 7.35
N THR A 71 -0.57 5.94 7.74
CA THR A 71 -0.11 7.24 8.23
C THR A 71 -0.42 8.34 7.21
N MET A 72 -0.04 8.16 5.95
CA MET A 72 -0.27 9.16 4.90
C MET A 72 -1.76 9.44 4.67
N MET A 73 -2.61 8.41 4.72
CA MET A 73 -4.06 8.59 4.62
C MET A 73 -4.59 9.43 5.78
N LEU A 74 -4.15 9.14 7.01
CA LEU A 74 -4.50 9.94 8.17
C LEU A 74 -3.96 11.38 8.03
N GLU A 75 -2.70 11.58 7.65
CA GLU A 75 -2.15 12.93 7.49
C GLU A 75 -2.89 13.74 6.40
N SER A 76 -3.47 13.07 5.40
CA SER A 76 -4.32 13.72 4.39
C SER A 76 -5.73 14.09 4.88
N GLY A 77 -6.06 13.83 6.15
CA GLY A 77 -7.33 14.22 6.78
C GLY A 77 -8.39 13.12 6.86
N LEU A 78 -8.14 11.91 6.33
CA LEU A 78 -9.10 10.80 6.46
C LEU A 78 -9.31 10.45 7.93
N THR A 79 -10.52 10.00 8.27
CA THR A 79 -10.79 9.52 9.62
C THR A 79 -10.21 8.12 9.82
N LEU A 80 -10.05 7.71 11.08
CA LEU A 80 -9.68 6.33 11.41
C LEU A 80 -10.61 5.31 10.76
N LYS A 81 -11.91 5.60 10.75
CA LYS A 81 -12.91 4.72 10.13
C LYS A 81 -12.66 4.56 8.63
N ASP A 82 -12.46 5.66 7.92
CA ASP A 82 -12.19 5.63 6.47
C ASP A 82 -10.93 4.83 6.13
N VAL A 83 -9.87 5.00 6.94
CA VAL A 83 -8.61 4.25 6.76
C VAL A 83 -8.81 2.76 7.05
N SER A 84 -9.56 2.42 8.11
CA SER A 84 -9.87 1.04 8.47
C SER A 84 -10.66 0.34 7.37
N ASP A 85 -11.72 0.98 6.88
CA ASP A 85 -12.56 0.49 5.79
C ASP A 85 -11.75 0.29 4.51
N ARG A 86 -10.86 1.26 4.19
CA ARG A 86 -10.00 1.19 3.01
C ARG A 86 -8.97 0.08 3.07
N LEU A 87 -8.45 -0.23 4.25
CA LEU A 87 -7.45 -1.27 4.46
C LEU A 87 -8.07 -2.65 4.62
N GLY A 88 -9.36 -2.75 4.93
CA GLY A 88 -10.08 -4.03 5.08
C GLY A 88 -9.65 -4.80 6.33
N HIS A 89 -9.25 -4.11 7.40
CA HIS A 89 -8.88 -4.75 8.65
C HIS A 89 -10.13 -5.17 9.44
N ALA A 90 -10.19 -6.45 9.84
CA ALA A 90 -11.11 -6.92 10.88
C ALA A 90 -10.61 -6.60 12.32
N SER A 91 -9.34 -6.20 12.48
CA SER A 91 -8.76 -5.82 13.77
C SER A 91 -8.09 -4.45 13.72
N ILE A 92 -8.55 -3.59 14.62
CA ILE A 92 -8.11 -2.22 14.95
C ILE A 92 -6.80 -2.22 15.77
N GLU A 93 -6.20 -3.38 16.03
CA GLU A 93 -5.11 -3.48 17.01
C GLU A 93 -3.76 -2.99 16.50
N ILE A 94 -3.44 -3.18 15.21
CA ILE A 94 -2.18 -2.66 14.64
C ILE A 94 -2.26 -1.15 14.36
N THR A 95 -3.47 -0.60 14.35
CA THR A 95 -3.71 0.83 14.27
C THR A 95 -3.43 1.49 15.63
N SER A 96 -3.72 0.89 16.79
CA SER A 96 -3.62 1.57 18.10
C SER A 96 -2.32 2.38 18.39
N ASP A 97 -1.11 1.83 18.24
CA ASP A 97 0.14 2.51 18.64
C ASP A 97 0.51 3.72 17.76
N LEU A 98 0.35 3.60 16.44
CA LEU A 98 0.53 4.72 15.51
C LEU A 98 -0.57 5.77 15.70
N TYR A 99 -1.76 5.33 16.10
CA TYR A 99 -2.95 6.15 16.21
C TYR A 99 -2.92 7.06 17.42
N ILE A 100 -2.32 6.62 18.53
CA ILE A 100 -2.12 7.48 19.70
C ILE A 100 -1.34 8.73 19.28
N HIS A 101 -0.22 8.59 18.56
CA HIS A 101 0.60 9.73 18.22
C HIS A 101 -0.09 10.71 17.25
N ILE A 102 -0.74 10.20 16.20
CA ILE A 102 -1.41 11.04 15.19
C ILE A 102 -2.70 11.66 15.75
N THR A 103 -3.46 10.91 16.55
CA THR A 103 -4.70 11.42 17.15
C THR A 103 -4.40 12.49 18.18
N GLU A 104 -3.35 12.34 19.00
CA GLU A 104 -2.95 13.39 19.94
C GLU A 104 -2.47 14.66 19.22
N LYS A 105 -1.74 14.52 18.11
CA LYS A 105 -1.38 15.66 17.24
C LYS A 105 -2.62 16.36 16.69
N ARG A 106 -3.56 15.62 16.10
CA ARG A 106 -4.81 16.20 15.57
C ARG A 106 -5.70 16.81 16.64
N LYS A 107 -5.79 16.21 17.84
CA LYS A 107 -6.54 16.79 18.96
C LYS A 107 -5.99 18.17 19.31
N ARG A 108 -4.67 18.31 19.36
CA ARG A 108 -4.02 19.59 19.61
C ARG A 108 -4.34 20.61 18.51
N GLU A 109 -4.17 20.22 17.24
CA GLU A 109 -4.51 21.08 16.09
C GLU A 109 -5.98 21.52 16.08
N ASN A 110 -6.91 20.62 16.44
CA ASN A 110 -8.33 20.92 16.54
C ASN A 110 -8.64 21.89 17.70
N ILE A 111 -8.01 21.70 18.86
CA ILE A 111 -8.15 22.63 19.99
C ILE A 111 -7.63 24.01 19.59
N ASP A 112 -6.47 24.09 18.94
CA ASP A 112 -5.91 25.36 18.47
C ASP A 112 -6.86 26.05 17.46
N GLN A 113 -7.51 25.29 16.57
CA GLN A 113 -8.54 25.85 15.67
C GLN A 113 -9.76 26.38 16.42
N VAL A 114 -10.25 25.66 17.44
CA VAL A 114 -11.40 26.10 18.25
C VAL A 114 -11.03 27.35 19.05
N MET A 115 -9.85 27.41 19.67
CA MET A 115 -9.38 28.59 20.40
C MET A 115 -9.28 29.81 19.47
N ASN A 116 -8.69 29.65 18.27
CA ASN A 116 -8.64 30.72 17.26
C ASN A 116 -10.02 31.17 16.76
N TYR A 117 -11.02 30.30 16.76
CA TYR A 117 -12.39 30.67 16.42
C TYR A 117 -13.09 31.45 17.54
N LEU A 118 -12.81 31.09 18.80
CA LEU A 118 -13.38 31.75 19.98
C LEU A 118 -12.72 33.09 20.31
N GLU A 119 -11.48 33.32 19.87
CA GLU A 119 -10.74 34.58 20.03
C GLU A 119 -11.05 35.63 18.94
N LYS A 120 -11.96 35.31 18.00
CA LYS A 120 -12.53 36.24 17.02
C LYS A 120 -13.90 36.75 17.48
#